data_AF-A0A4Y9PWN4-F1
#
_entry.id   AF-A0A4Y9PWN4-F1
#
_cell.length_a   1.000
_cell.length_b   1.000
_cell.length_c   1.000
_cell.angle_alpha   90.00
_cell.angle_beta   90.00
_cell.angle_gamma   90.00
#
_symmetry.space_group_name_H-M   'P 1'
#
loop_
_entity.id
_entity.type
_entity.pdbx_description
1 polymer ?
#
loop_
_entity_poly.entity_id
_entity_poly.type
_entity_poly.pdbx_seq_one_letter_code
_entity_poly.pdbx_strand_id
1 'polypeptide(L)'
;MPSWILGTAASAWGIVMAIAPVLQIIRMLRRRSAEDISLGYFALLVPGFILWVAYGIATADIFLTAPNALATLTALTVIGLTLWMRRAAGNRPENAPPSERTAA
;
A
#
# COMPACT_ATOMS: atom_id res chain seq x y z
N MET A 1 -13.43 25.55 -21.06
CA MET A 1 -12.96 24.15 -21.24
C MET A 1 -13.98 23.22 -20.59
N PRO A 2 -14.44 22.15 -21.25
CA PRO A 2 -15.36 21.21 -20.62
C PRO A 2 -14.69 20.52 -19.42
N SER A 3 -15.33 20.57 -18.24
CA SER A 3 -14.80 20.03 -16.98
C SER A 3 -14.52 18.53 -17.01
N TRP A 4 -15.21 17.77 -17.86
CA TRP A 4 -15.05 16.32 -17.98
C TRP A 4 -13.70 15.90 -18.57
N ILE A 5 -13.02 16.76 -19.36
CA ILE A 5 -11.69 16.46 -19.92
C ILE A 5 -10.65 16.40 -18.79
N LEU A 6 -10.69 17.40 -17.90
CA LEU A 6 -9.78 17.46 -16.75
C LEU A 6 -10.08 16.32 -15.77
N GLY A 7 -11.35 16.03 -15.49
CA GLY A 7 -11.74 14.91 -14.63
C GLY A 7 -11.25 13.56 -15.17
N THR A 8 -11.43 13.32 -16.47
CA THR A 8 -10.98 12.08 -17.11
C THR A 8 -9.44 11.96 -17.07
N ALA A 9 -8.72 13.02 -17.43
CA ALA A 9 -7.26 13.02 -17.41
C ALA A 9 -6.69 12.83 -16.00
N ALA A 10 -7.24 13.53 -15.01
CA ALA A 10 -6.84 13.39 -13.61
C ALA A 10 -7.12 11.98 -13.09
N SER A 11 -8.28 11.41 -13.41
CA SER A 11 -8.64 10.06 -12.99
C SER A 11 -7.73 9.00 -13.61
N ALA A 12 -7.49 9.09 -14.93
CA ALA A 12 -6.59 8.19 -15.63
C ALA A 12 -5.18 8.23 -15.02
N TRP A 13 -4.64 9.42 -14.77
CA TRP A 13 -3.35 9.57 -14.12
C TRP A 13 -3.37 9.06 -12.67
N GLY A 14 -4.45 9.31 -11.93
CA GLY A 14 -4.66 8.79 -10.58
C GLY A 14 -4.62 7.26 -10.53
N ILE A 15 -5.19 6.58 -11.53
CA ILE A 15 -5.14 5.11 -11.64
C ILE A 15 -3.70 4.64 -11.87
N VAL A 16 -2.95 5.31 -12.75
CA VAL A 16 -1.52 5.01 -12.97
C VAL A 16 -0.72 5.17 -11.67
N MET A 17 -0.94 6.26 -10.93
CA MET A 17 -0.30 6.49 -9.64
C MET A 17 -0.71 5.45 -8.59
N ALA A 18 -1.97 5.02 -8.59
CA ALA A 18 -2.47 3.99 -7.68
C ALA A 18 -1.81 2.61 -7.89
N ILE A 19 -1.24 2.37 -9.07
CA ILE A 19 -0.45 1.15 -9.39
C ILE A 19 1.00 1.27 -8.87
N ALA A 20 1.53 2.47 -8.61
CA ALA A 20 2.92 2.65 -8.16
C ALA A 20 3.32 1.80 -6.94
N PRO A 21 2.46 1.58 -5.91
CA PRO A 21 2.79 0.68 -4.80
C PRO A 21 2.99 -0.78 -5.22
N VAL A 22 2.44 -1.23 -6.35
CA VAL A 22 2.70 -2.58 -6.90
C VAL A 22 4.17 -2.73 -7.28
N LEU A 23 4.83 -1.67 -7.76
CA LEU A 23 6.27 -1.69 -8.04
C LEU A 23 7.09 -1.91 -6.75
N GLN A 24 6.63 -1.35 -5.63
CA GLN A 24 7.21 -1.62 -4.31
C GLN A 24 7.03 -3.08 -3.90
N ILE A 25 5.85 -3.68 -4.14
CA ILE A 25 5.59 -5.10 -3.90
C ILE A 25 6.56 -5.97 -4.72
N ILE A 26 6.70 -5.72 -6.02
CA ILE A 26 7.60 -6.48 -6.91
C ILE A 26 9.04 -6.41 -6.39
N ARG A 27 9.50 -5.22 -5.99
CA ARG A 27 10.84 -5.02 -5.43
C ARG A 27 11.04 -5.78 -4.11
N MET A 28 10.07 -5.70 -3.21
CA MET A 28 10.08 -6.39 -1.92
C MET A 28 10.12 -7.91 -2.09
N LEU A 29 9.29 -8.47 -2.98
CA LEU A 29 9.27 -9.90 -3.29
C LEU A 29 10.59 -10.36 -3.93
N ARG A 30 11.16 -9.57 -4.84
CA ARG A 30 12.45 -9.88 -5.48
C ARG A 30 13.60 -9.88 -4.47
N ARG A 31 13.61 -8.94 -3.53
CA ARG A 31 14.63 -8.85 -2.47
C ARG A 31 14.39 -9.81 -1.32
N ARG A 32 13.20 -10.44 -1.24
CA ARG A 32 12.76 -11.26 -0.10
C ARG A 32 12.91 -10.54 1.25
N SER A 33 12.86 -9.22 1.25
CA SER A 33 12.95 -8.38 2.45
C SER A 33 12.00 -7.19 2.31
N ALA A 34 11.37 -6.84 3.43
CA ALA A 34 10.46 -5.71 3.58
C ALA A 34 10.97 -4.68 4.60
N GLU A 35 12.26 -4.71 4.93
CA GLU A 35 12.88 -3.82 5.92
C GLU A 35 12.88 -2.37 5.44
N ASP A 36 13.15 -2.14 4.15
CA ASP A 36 13.19 -0.80 3.53
C ASP A 36 11.80 -0.15 3.37
N ILE A 37 10.71 -0.88 3.64
CA ILE A 37 9.35 -0.38 3.46
C ILE A 37 8.92 0.45 4.68
N SER A 38 8.61 1.73 4.46
CA SER A 38 8.11 2.61 5.53
C SER A 38 6.62 2.39 5.80
N LEU A 39 6.29 1.66 6.86
CA LEU A 39 4.91 1.50 7.32
C LEU A 39 4.29 2.83 7.78
N GLY A 40 5.09 3.72 8.37
CA GLY A 40 4.63 5.05 8.78
C GLY A 40 4.16 5.92 7.62
N TYR A 41 4.84 5.81 6.46
CA TYR A 41 4.42 6.49 5.23
C TYR A 41 3.02 6.05 4.78
N PHE A 42 2.78 4.73 4.74
CA PHE A 42 1.47 4.21 4.37
C PHE A 42 0.39 4.47 5.44
N ALA A 43 0.76 4.50 6.72
CA ALA A 43 -0.15 4.86 7.81
C ALA A 43 -0.69 6.29 7.70
N LEU A 44 0.07 7.21 7.10
CA LEU A 44 -0.39 8.57 6.79
C LEU A 44 -1.23 8.63 5.51
N LEU A 45 -0.86 7.87 4.47
CA LEU A 45 -1.56 7.91 3.18
C LEU A 45 -2.95 7.24 3.21
N VAL A 46 -3.07 6.09 3.87
CA VAL A 46 -4.31 5.29 3.85
C VAL A 46 -5.52 6.09 4.37
N PRO A 47 -5.45 6.78 5.53
CA PRO A 47 -6.55 7.64 5.98
C PRO A 47 -6.88 8.74 4.97
N GLY A 48 -5.87 9.32 4.32
CA GLY A 48 -6.05 10.32 3.26
C GLY A 48 -6.82 9.76 2.07
N PHE A 49 -6.43 8.59 1.55
CA PHE A 49 -7.15 7.95 0.44
C PHE A 49 -8.59 7.57 0.81
N ILE A 50 -8.81 7.06 2.02
CA ILE A 50 -10.16 6.77 2.53
C ILE A 50 -11.01 8.04 2.57
N LEU A 51 -10.45 9.16 3.06
CA LEU A 51 -11.14 10.44 3.09
C LEU A 51 -11.51 10.93 1.69
N TRP A 52 -10.59 10.80 0.72
CA TRP A 52 -10.87 11.14 -0.68
C TRP A 52 -11.94 10.25 -1.31
N VAL A 53 -11.96 8.96 -1.01
CA VAL A 53 -13.02 8.04 -1.44
C VAL A 53 -14.36 8.47 -0.84
N ALA A 54 -14.41 8.71 0.48
CA ALA A 54 -15.64 9.15 1.16
C ALA A 54 -16.16 10.47 0.58
N TYR A 55 -15.26 11.43 0.32
CA TYR A 55 -15.60 12.70 -0.31
C TYR A 55 -16.13 12.52 -1.74
N GLY A 56 -15.45 11.73 -2.57
CA GLY A 56 -15.90 11.45 -3.94
C GLY A 56 -17.26 10.75 -4.00
N ILE A 57 -17.55 9.85 -3.06
CA ILE A 57 -18.89 9.25 -2.93
C ILE A 57 -19.93 10.32 -2.57
N ALA A 58 -19.63 11.17 -1.58
CA ALA A 58 -20.54 12.24 -1.16
C ALA A 58 -20.85 13.26 -2.26
N THR A 59 -19.94 13.47 -3.21
CA THR A 59 -20.12 14.38 -4.35
C THR A 59 -20.52 13.69 -5.66
N ALA A 60 -20.74 12.36 -5.65
CA ALA A 60 -20.98 11.55 -6.84
C ALA A 60 -19.89 11.69 -7.93
N ASP A 61 -18.65 11.95 -7.53
CA ASP A 61 -17.50 12.09 -8.41
C ASP A 61 -16.73 10.77 -8.56
N ILE A 62 -17.05 10.03 -9.63
CA ILE A 62 -16.38 8.76 -9.93
C ILE A 62 -14.91 8.95 -10.33
N PHE A 63 -14.56 10.09 -10.94
CA PHE A 63 -13.20 10.38 -11.40
C PHE A 63 -12.24 10.55 -10.23
N LEU A 64 -12.73 11.05 -9.10
CA LEU A 64 -12.01 11.14 -7.84
C LEU A 64 -12.07 9.82 -7.04
N THR A 65 -13.23 9.18 -7.01
CA THR A 65 -13.46 7.98 -6.18
C THR A 65 -12.64 6.78 -6.66
N ALA A 66 -12.68 6.47 -7.96
CA ALA A 66 -12.05 5.28 -8.53
C ALA A 66 -10.52 5.18 -8.28
N PRO A 67 -9.70 6.22 -8.58
CA PRO A 67 -8.26 6.13 -8.36
C PRO A 67 -7.89 6.04 -6.88
N ASN A 68 -8.60 6.75 -5.99
CA ASN A 68 -8.30 6.71 -4.55
C ASN A 68 -8.72 5.38 -3.90
N ALA A 69 -9.79 4.75 -4.40
CA ALA A 69 -10.16 3.39 -3.98
C ALA A 69 -9.07 2.38 -4.36
N LEU A 70 -8.57 2.45 -5.60
CA LEU A 70 -7.46 1.61 -6.05
C LEU A 70 -6.18 1.87 -5.24
N ALA A 71 -5.85 3.12 -4.97
CA ALA A 71 -4.68 3.50 -4.17
C ALA A 71 -4.79 2.98 -2.72
N THR A 72 -5.98 2.99 -2.14
CA THR A 72 -6.25 2.40 -0.82
C THR A 72 -5.98 0.90 -0.83
N LEU A 73 -6.52 0.18 -1.82
CA LEU A 73 -6.34 -1.28 -1.94
C LEU A 73 -4.86 -1.66 -2.12
N THR A 74 -4.14 -0.97 -2.99
CA THR A 74 -2.72 -1.26 -3.23
C THR A 74 -1.86 -0.92 -2.02
N ALA A 75 -2.13 0.19 -1.32
CA ALA A 75 -1.47 0.55 -0.07
C ALA A 75 -1.68 -0.48 1.05
N LEU A 76 -2.92 -0.94 1.25
CA LEU A 76 -3.24 -1.99 2.22
C LEU A 76 -2.55 -3.32 1.87
N THR A 77 -2.44 -3.64 0.58
CA THR A 77 -1.70 -4.82 0.12
C THR A 77 -0.22 -4.72 0.46
N VAL A 78 0.41 -3.55 0.24
CA VAL A 78 1.82 -3.32 0.65
C VAL A 78 1.99 -3.48 2.15
N ILE A 79 1.11 -2.87 2.96
CA ILE A 79 1.17 -2.98 4.42
C ILE A 79 1.05 -4.45 4.85
N GLY A 80 0.04 -5.16 4.36
CA GLY A 80 -0.21 -6.55 4.74
C GLY A 80 0.96 -7.47 4.40
N LEU A 81 1.51 -7.36 3.18
CA LEU A 81 2.67 -8.14 2.78
C LEU A 81 3.93 -7.77 3.57
N THR A 82 4.14 -6.47 3.85
CA THR A 82 5.27 -6.00 4.67
C THR A 82 5.22 -6.60 6.06
N LEU A 83 4.05 -6.56 6.71
CA LEU A 83 3.85 -7.13 8.05
C LEU A 83 4.04 -8.65 8.05
N TRP A 84 3.49 -9.35 7.06
CA TRP A 84 3.66 -10.79 6.91
C TRP A 84 5.13 -11.19 6.73
N MET A 85 5.88 -10.51 5.85
CA MET A 85 7.30 -10.81 5.62
C MET A 85 8.16 -10.53 6.85
N ARG A 86 7.91 -9.41 7.55
CA ARG A 86 8.63 -9.09 8.80
C ARG A 86 8.36 -10.12 9.90
N ARG A 87 7.11 -10.56 10.05
CA ARG A 87 6.74 -11.61 11.00
C ARG A 87 7.39 -12.96 10.64
N ALA A 88 7.37 -13.33 9.37
CA ALA A 88 8.01 -14.56 8.89
C ALA A 88 9.53 -14.55 9.12
N ALA A 89 10.19 -13.40 8.98
CA ALA A 89 11.61 -13.24 9.30
C ALA A 89 11.88 -13.39 10.81
N GLY A 90 11.04 -12.77 11.66
CA GLY A 90 11.17 -12.88 13.13
C GLY A 90 10.98 -14.30 13.66
N ASN A 91 10.15 -15.12 13.01
CA ASN A 91 9.87 -16.50 13.42
C ASN A 91 10.95 -17.53 13.00
N ARG A 92 12.04 -17.13 12.34
CA ARG A 92 13.08 -18.08 11.92
C ARG A 92 13.87 -18.58 13.14
N PRO A 93 14.20 -19.87 13.23
CA PRO A 93 14.93 -20.43 14.37
C PRO A 93 16.32 -19.82 14.56
N GLU A 94 16.95 -19.33 13.48
CA GLU A 94 18.21 -18.57 13.54
C GLU A 94 18.12 -17.27 14.34
N ASN A 95 16.91 -16.73 14.52
CA ASN A 95 16.61 -15.51 15.29
C ASN A 95 16.12 -15.82 16.71
N ALA A 96 16.01 -17.10 17.10
CA ALA A 96 15.58 -17.49 18.45
C ALA A 96 16.60 -17.03 19.51
N PRO A 97 16.16 -16.71 20.74
CA PRO A 97 17.06 -16.32 21.83
C PRO A 97 18.09 -17.42 22.12
N PRO A 98 19.33 -17.10 22.57
CA PRO A 98 20.36 -18.09 22.85
C PRO A 98 19.92 -19.20 23.82
N SER A 99 19.03 -18.87 24.77
CA SER A 99 18.48 -19.82 25.75
C SER A 99 17.61 -20.93 25.14
N GLU A 100 17.02 -20.70 23.96
CA GLU A 100 16.19 -21.70 23.26
C GLU A 100 17.02 -22.54 22.27
N ARG A 101 18.18 -22.05 21.83
CA ARG A 101 19.07 -22.75 20.88
C ARG A 101 19.78 -23.95 21.49
N THR A 102 19.98 -23.96 22.81
CA THR A 102 20.69 -25.04 23.53
C THR A 102 19.75 -26.17 23.99
N ALA A 103 18.43 -25.98 23.83
CA ALA A 103 17.40 -26.92 24.27
C ALA A 103 16.87 -27.86 23.17
N ALA A 104 17.42 -27.75 21.94
CA ALA A 104 17.09 -28.57 20.78
C ALA A 104 18.30 -29.42 20.37
#